data_AF-A2FV81-F1
#
_entry.id   AF-A2FV81-F1
#
_cell.length_a   1.000
_cell.length_b   1.000
_cell.length_c   1.000
_cell.angle_alpha   90.00
_cell.angle_beta   90.00
_cell.angle_gamma   90.00
#
_symmetry.space_group_name_H-M   'P 1'
#
loop_
_entity.id
_entity.type
_entity.pdbx_description
1 polymer ?
#
loop_
_entity_poly.entity_id
_entity_poly.type
_entity_poly.pdbx_seq_one_letter_code
_entity_poly.pdbx_strand_id
1 'polypeptide(L)'
;MSEQDVDPSKYNKLRSICKYYIDSYLALYRLKTENEEELKSIYKMIKTELIDSKKYLPTNAIEDILDIIPYNNRYTKSYLFLVKLLSDDYHITGKPKF
;
A
#
# COMPACT_ATOMS: atom_id res chain seq x y z
N MET A 1 -24.45 -26.05 -7.33
CA MET A 1 -23.77 -24.83 -6.85
C MET A 1 -24.83 -23.74 -6.79
N SER A 2 -25.16 -23.25 -5.60
CA SER A 2 -26.14 -22.17 -5.46
C SER A 2 -25.51 -20.87 -5.95
N GLU A 3 -25.96 -20.38 -7.11
CA GLU A 3 -25.77 -18.98 -7.52
C GLU A 3 -26.54 -18.12 -6.51
N GLN A 4 -25.87 -17.74 -5.43
CA GLN A 4 -26.36 -16.67 -4.59
C GLN A 4 -26.16 -15.39 -5.39
N ASP A 5 -27.27 -14.77 -5.83
CA ASP A 5 -27.30 -13.43 -6.38
C ASP A 5 -26.58 -12.49 -5.40
N VAL A 6 -25.29 -12.24 -5.65
CA VAL A 6 -24.53 -11.23 -4.94
C VAL A 6 -25.10 -9.91 -5.40
N ASP A 7 -26.06 -9.38 -4.64
CA ASP A 7 -26.64 -8.06 -4.86
C ASP A 7 -25.50 -7.05 -5.11
N PRO A 8 -25.39 -6.51 -6.34
CA PRO A 8 -24.34 -5.56 -6.72
C PRO A 8 -24.29 -4.36 -5.77
N SER A 9 -25.42 -4.01 -5.13
CA SER A 9 -25.51 -2.93 -4.15
C SER A 9 -24.65 -3.18 -2.90
N LYS A 10 -24.57 -4.43 -2.43
CA LYS A 10 -23.77 -4.82 -1.26
C LYS A 10 -22.28 -4.83 -1.58
N TYR A 11 -21.90 -5.38 -2.74
CA TYR A 11 -20.52 -5.35 -3.21
C TYR A 11 -20.02 -3.91 -3.38
N ASN A 12 -20.81 -3.05 -4.03
CA ASN A 12 -20.43 -1.65 -4.23
C ASN A 12 -20.25 -0.89 -2.90
N LYS A 13 -21.11 -1.15 -1.91
CA LYS A 13 -20.93 -0.60 -0.55
C LYS A 13 -19.62 -1.06 0.08
N LEU A 14 -19.36 -2.36 0.09
CA LEU A 14 -18.15 -2.92 0.69
C LEU A 14 -16.88 -2.40 0.00
N ARG A 15 -16.89 -2.39 -1.34
CA ARG A 15 -15.80 -1.85 -2.16
C ARG A 15 -15.57 -0.37 -1.89
N SER A 16 -16.62 0.42 -1.70
CA SER A 16 -16.47 1.85 -1.38
C SER A 16 -15.82 2.06 -0.01
N ILE A 17 -16.15 1.21 0.97
CA ILE A 17 -15.53 1.28 2.32
C ILE A 17 -14.03 0.94 2.21
N CYS A 18 -13.68 -0.07 1.43
CA CYS A 18 -12.29 -0.53 1.26
C CYS A 18 -11.54 0.18 0.12
N LYS A 19 -12.14 1.19 -0.52
CA LYS A 19 -11.60 1.82 -1.74
C LYS A 19 -10.16 2.31 -1.55
N TYR A 20 -9.91 3.01 -0.45
CA TYR A 20 -8.59 3.55 -0.10
C TYR A 20 -7.51 2.46 -0.03
N TYR A 21 -7.84 1.31 0.57
CA TYR A 21 -6.96 0.15 0.65
C TYR A 21 -6.71 -0.44 -0.74
N ILE A 22 -7.78 -0.69 -1.50
CA ILE A 22 -7.69 -1.28 -2.84
C ILE A 22 -6.82 -0.40 -3.76
N ASP A 23 -7.09 0.91 -3.81
CA ASP A 23 -6.39 1.83 -4.70
C ASP A 23 -4.90 1.97 -4.31
N SER A 24 -4.59 1.96 -3.01
CA SER A 24 -3.21 2.02 -2.51
C SER A 24 -2.39 0.79 -2.90
N TYR A 25 -2.91 -0.42 -2.67
CA TYR A 25 -2.20 -1.64 -3.06
C TYR A 25 -2.15 -1.82 -4.57
N LEU A 26 -3.20 -1.40 -5.30
CA LEU A 26 -3.18 -1.40 -6.75
C LEU A 26 -2.02 -0.55 -7.29
N ALA A 27 -1.76 0.62 -6.69
CA ALA A 27 -0.62 1.46 -7.08
C ALA A 27 0.73 0.80 -6.73
N LEU A 28 0.85 0.18 -5.55
CA LEU A 28 2.07 -0.53 -5.14
C LEU A 28 2.39 -1.71 -6.05
N TYR A 29 1.40 -2.55 -6.39
CA TYR A 29 1.59 -3.70 -7.29
C TYR A 29 1.81 -3.28 -8.75
N ARG A 30 1.28 -2.12 -9.18
CA ARG A 30 1.46 -1.58 -10.54
C ARG A 30 2.65 -0.63 -10.66
N LEU A 31 3.42 -0.44 -9.59
CA LEU A 31 4.58 0.44 -9.57
C LEU A 31 5.55 0.03 -10.68
N LYS A 32 5.87 0.98 -11.56
CA LYS A 32 6.73 0.73 -12.72
C LYS A 32 7.68 1.90 -13.00
N THR A 33 8.05 2.60 -11.94
CA THR A 33 8.80 3.85 -12.01
C THR A 33 9.92 3.86 -10.99
N GLU A 34 11.02 4.51 -11.36
CA GLU A 34 12.14 4.86 -10.48
C GLU A 34 12.23 6.38 -10.29
N ASN A 35 11.29 7.14 -10.87
CA ASN A 35 11.27 8.59 -10.76
C ASN A 35 10.88 9.00 -9.33
N GLU A 36 11.78 9.70 -8.63
CA GLU A 36 11.57 10.10 -7.24
C GLU A 36 10.33 10.96 -7.02
N GLU A 37 9.95 11.83 -7.97
CA GLU A 37 8.75 12.67 -7.82
C GLU A 37 7.46 11.85 -7.91
N GLU A 38 7.43 10.84 -8.79
CA GLU A 38 6.33 9.89 -8.85
C GLU A 38 6.29 9.02 -7.58
N LEU A 39 7.44 8.59 -7.07
CA LEU A 39 7.53 7.85 -5.82
C LEU A 39 7.07 8.69 -4.62
N LYS A 40 7.41 9.97 -4.56
CA LYS A 40 6.91 10.91 -3.54
C LYS A 40 5.38 11.09 -3.62
N SER A 41 4.80 11.02 -4.82
CA SER A 41 3.34 11.04 -5.00
C SER A 41 2.69 9.78 -4.43
N ILE A 42 3.25 8.60 -4.75
CA ILE A 42 2.79 7.31 -4.20
C ILE A 42 2.93 7.29 -2.67
N TYR A 43 4.06 7.78 -2.14
CA TYR A 43 4.29 7.94 -0.72
C TYR A 43 3.21 8.80 -0.04
N LYS A 44 2.90 9.97 -0.60
CA LYS A 44 1.83 10.85 -0.08
C LYS A 44 0.49 10.13 -0.03
N MET A 45 0.14 9.40 -1.09
CA MET A 45 -1.11 8.63 -1.15
C MET A 45 -1.16 7.56 -0.04
N ILE A 46 -0.09 6.78 0.15
CA ILE A 46 0.01 5.78 1.23
C ILE A 46 -0.16 6.45 2.60
N LYS A 47 0.54 7.56 2.82
CA LYS A 47 0.47 8.33 4.06
C LYS A 47 -0.95 8.81 4.35
N THR A 48 -1.60 9.47 3.39
CA THR A 48 -2.93 10.06 3.62
C THR A 48 -4.03 9.01 3.69
N GLU A 49 -4.02 8.04 2.77
CA GLU A 49 -5.12 7.08 2.61
C GLU A 49 -5.05 5.94 3.63
N LEU A 50 -3.85 5.40 3.92
CA LEU A 50 -3.69 4.26 4.82
C LEU A 50 -3.42 4.69 6.28
N ILE A 51 -2.49 5.63 6.49
CA ILE A 51 -1.96 5.90 7.83
C ILE A 51 -2.70 7.04 8.53
N ASP A 52 -2.78 8.22 7.91
CA ASP A 52 -3.40 9.42 8.50
C ASP A 52 -4.91 9.23 8.70
N SER A 53 -5.55 8.37 7.90
CA SER A 53 -6.94 7.95 8.11
C SER A 53 -7.15 7.11 9.40
N LYS A 54 -6.08 6.81 10.14
CA LYS A 54 -6.01 6.00 11.37
C LYS A 54 -6.48 4.56 11.19
N LYS A 55 -6.47 4.06 9.96
CA LYS A 55 -6.92 2.71 9.62
C LYS A 55 -5.77 1.70 9.58
N TYR A 56 -4.53 2.17 9.42
CA TYR A 56 -3.37 1.31 9.24
C TYR A 56 -2.15 1.79 10.02
N LEU A 57 -1.43 0.85 10.64
CA LEU A 57 -0.19 1.16 11.32
C LEU A 57 0.93 1.34 10.30
N PRO A 58 1.79 2.36 10.45
CA PRO A 58 2.90 2.57 9.51
C PRO A 58 3.89 1.40 9.50
N THR A 59 4.02 0.63 10.59
CA THR A 59 4.79 -0.62 10.62
C THR A 59 4.25 -1.66 9.65
N ASN A 60 2.93 -1.84 9.62
CA ASN A 60 2.28 -2.81 8.73
C ASN A 60 2.44 -2.36 7.27
N ALA A 61 2.32 -1.07 6.98
CA ALA A 61 2.55 -0.54 5.63
C ALA A 61 3.98 -0.83 5.14
N ILE A 62 4.98 -0.71 6.03
CA ILE A 62 6.37 -1.05 5.72
C ILE A 62 6.51 -2.54 5.43
N GLU A 63 5.96 -3.40 6.29
CA GLU A 63 6.00 -4.86 6.11
C GLU A 63 5.36 -5.28 4.77
N ASP A 64 4.19 -4.75 4.45
CA ASP A 64 3.51 -5.06 3.19
C ASP A 64 4.31 -4.63 1.96
N ILE A 65 4.94 -3.45 2.00
CA ILE A 65 5.77 -2.98 0.89
C ILE A 65 6.97 -3.91 0.70
N LEU A 66 7.59 -4.39 1.79
CA LEU A 66 8.70 -5.34 1.72
C LEU A 66 8.25 -6.68 1.14
N ASP A 67 7.07 -7.16 1.52
CA ASP A 67 6.47 -8.41 1.02
C ASP A 67 6.08 -8.34 -0.46
N ILE A 68 5.92 -7.15 -1.04
CA ILE A 68 5.66 -6.96 -2.48
C ILE A 68 6.93 -7.11 -3.33
N ILE A 69 8.11 -6.82 -2.77
CA ILE A 69 9.38 -6.80 -3.51
C ILE A 69 9.64 -8.09 -4.32
N PRO A 70 9.43 -9.31 -3.77
CA PRO A 70 9.64 -10.55 -4.52
C PRO A 70 8.80 -10.65 -5.80
N TYR A 71 7.62 -10.01 -5.85
CA TYR A 71 6.68 -10.09 -6.96
C TYR A 71 6.91 -9.03 -8.05
N ASN A 72 7.64 -7.95 -7.74
CA ASN A 72 7.97 -6.89 -8.68
C ASN A 72 9.42 -6.40 -8.51
N ASN A 73 10.34 -7.37 -8.45
CA ASN A 73 11.73 -7.18 -8.07
C ASN A 73 12.51 -6.17 -8.94
N ARG A 74 12.09 -5.92 -10.18
CA ARG A 74 12.68 -4.90 -11.05
C ARG A 74 12.74 -3.53 -10.37
N TYR A 75 11.75 -3.21 -9.55
CA TYR A 75 11.64 -1.90 -8.88
C TYR A 75 11.97 -1.97 -7.39
N THR A 76 12.80 -2.94 -6.96
CA THR A 76 13.22 -3.09 -5.56
C THR A 76 13.73 -1.77 -4.95
N LYS A 77 14.52 -0.99 -5.71
CA LYS A 77 15.04 0.31 -5.25
C LYS A 77 13.92 1.29 -4.93
N SER A 78 12.88 1.35 -5.77
CA SER A 78 11.70 2.18 -5.57
C SER A 78 10.93 1.80 -4.31
N TYR A 79 10.76 0.50 -4.06
CA TYR A 79 10.11 0.02 -2.84
C TYR A 79 10.93 0.33 -1.58
N LEU A 80 12.25 0.13 -1.61
CA LEU A 80 13.14 0.49 -0.50
C LEU A 80 13.15 2.01 -0.24
N PHE A 81 13.03 2.82 -1.29
CA PHE A 81 12.87 4.27 -1.16
C PHE A 81 11.57 4.65 -0.41
N LEU A 82 10.44 4.02 -0.77
CA LEU A 82 9.17 4.22 -0.08
C LEU A 82 9.25 3.79 1.40
N VAL A 83 9.84 2.62 1.67
CA VAL A 83 10.06 2.12 3.05
C VAL A 83 10.90 3.08 3.86
N LYS A 84 11.98 3.63 3.27
CA LYS A 84 12.83 4.61 3.94
C LYS A 84 12.04 5.87 4.31
N LEU A 85 11.28 6.44 3.37
CA LEU A 85 10.46 7.63 3.65
C LEU A 85 9.47 7.38 4.79
N LEU A 86 8.77 6.24 4.78
CA LEU A 86 7.84 5.85 5.85
C LEU A 86 8.56 5.67 7.19
N SER A 87 9.72 5.01 7.18
CA SER A 87 10.50 4.77 8.40
C SER A 87 11.00 6.08 9.02
N ASP A 88 11.49 6.99 8.17
CA ASP A 88 12.01 8.30 8.58
C ASP A 88 10.87 9.19 9.15
N ASP A 89 9.73 9.29 8.45
CA ASP A 89 8.60 10.15 8.85
C ASP A 89 7.91 9.66 10.13
N TYR A 90 7.82 8.35 10.35
CA TYR A 90 7.16 7.76 11.52
C TYR A 90 8.13 7.31 12.61
N HIS A 91 9.43 7.61 12.46
CA HIS A 91 10.50 7.22 13.38
C HIS A 91 10.50 5.73 13.74
N ILE A 92 10.15 4.88 12.77
CA ILE A 92 10.10 3.43 12.96
C ILE A 92 11.52 2.88 12.87
N THR A 93 12.03 2.42 14.00
CA THR A 93 13.33 1.76 14.12
C THR A 93 13.08 0.27 14.39
N GLY A 94 12.66 -0.47 13.37
CA GLY A 94 12.36 -1.89 13.48
C GLY A 94 13.00 -2.68 12.37
N LYS A 95 13.86 -3.65 12.71
CA LYS A 95 14.21 -4.72 11.77
C LYS A 95 12.92 -5.48 11.42
N PRO A 96 12.64 -5.79 10.15
CA PRO A 96 11.54 -6.67 9.80
C PRO A 96 11.71 -7.97 10.58
N LYS A 97 10.67 -8.42 11.29
CA LYS A 97 10.66 -9.75 11.89
C LYS A 97 10.52 -10.75 10.76
N PHE A 98 11.65 -11.29 10.31
CA PHE A 98 11.71 -12.45 9.41
C PHE A 98 11.47 -13.74 10.19
#